data_AF-A0A6B3G2Q9-F1
#
_entry.id   AF-A0A6B3G2Q9-F1
#
_cell.length_a   1.000
_cell.length_b   1.000
_cell.length_c   1.000
_cell.angle_alpha   90.00
_cell.angle_beta   90.00
_cell.angle_gamma   90.00
#
_symmetry.space_group_name_H-M   'P 1'
#
loop_
_entity.id
_entity.type
_entity.pdbx_description
1 polymer ?
#
loop_
_entity_poly.entity_id
_entity_poly.type
_entity_poly.pdbx_seq_one_letter_code
_entity_poly.pdbx_strand_id
1 'polypeptide(L)' 'TRSEADRLNAIREHAAARLPVYMVPSGWVALDAIPLTPNGKLDRAALPAPRADAGNGRSPRNPREDVLCTLFAETL' A
#
# COMPACT_ATOMS: atom_id res chain seq x y z
N THR A 1 8.74 -11.88 1.32
CA THR A 1 9.10 -10.79 0.39
C THR A 1 8.34 -10.88 -0.94
N ARG A 2 8.57 -11.86 -1.84
CA ARG A 2 7.74 -11.99 -3.07
C ARG A 2 6.36 -12.65 -2.83
N SER A 3 6.35 -13.75 -2.08
CA SER A 3 5.11 -14.47 -1.72
C SER A 3 4.11 -13.65 -0.90
N GLU A 4 4.58 -12.61 -0.20
CA GLU A 4 3.72 -11.74 0.62
C GLU A 4 3.07 -10.65 -0.22
N ALA A 5 3.84 -10.01 -1.10
CA ALA A 5 3.32 -9.08 -2.10
C ALA A 5 2.25 -9.73 -2.99
N ASP A 6 2.47 -10.98 -3.40
CA ASP A 6 1.50 -11.75 -4.19
C ASP A 6 0.19 -11.98 -3.41
N ARG A 7 0.27 -12.28 -2.11
CA ARG A 7 -0.92 -12.44 -1.24
C ARG A 7 -1.67 -11.12 -1.04
N LEU A 8 -0.96 -10.02 -0.79
CA LEU A 8 -1.57 -8.71 -0.65
C LEU A 8 -2.26 -8.27 -1.95
N ASN A 9 -1.67 -8.58 -3.11
CA ASN A 9 -2.32 -8.38 -4.41
C ASN A 9 -3.60 -9.20 -4.55
N ALA A 10 -3.58 -10.49 -4.19
CA ALA A 10 -4.78 -11.33 -4.23
C ALA A 10 -5.91 -10.80 -3.33
N ILE A 11 -5.59 -10.26 -2.15
CA ILE A 11 -6.57 -9.62 -1.25
C ILE A 11 -7.15 -8.36 -1.89
N ARG A 12 -6.28 -7.51 -2.49
CA ARG A 12 -6.71 -6.31 -3.19
C ARG A 12 -7.66 -6.64 -4.35
N GLU A 13 -7.34 -7.66 -5.15
CA GLU A 13 -8.18 -8.12 -6.26
C GLU A 13 -9.53 -8.64 -5.75
N HIS A 14 -9.52 -9.42 -4.67
CA HIS A 14 -10.75 -9.91 -4.05
C HIS A 14 -11.66 -8.77 -3.57
N ALA A 15 -11.09 -7.74 -2.93
CA ALA A 15 -11.81 -6.56 -2.48
C ALA A 15 -12.37 -5.76 -3.67
N ALA A 16 -11.58 -5.54 -4.71
CA ALA A 16 -11.99 -4.81 -5.92
C ALA A 16 -13.14 -5.49 -6.68
N ALA A 17 -13.25 -6.82 -6.60
CA ALA A 17 -14.36 -7.56 -7.19
C ALA A 17 -15.70 -7.41 -6.42
N ARG A 18 -15.67 -6.89 -5.19
CA ARG A 18 -16.83 -6.85 -4.27
C ARG A 18 -17.21 -5.46 -3.80
N LEU A 19 -16.29 -4.51 -3.86
CA LEU A 19 -16.46 -3.16 -3.35
C LEU A 19 -16.52 -2.16 -4.52
N PRO A 20 -17.31 -1.08 -4.39
CA PRO A 20 -17.15 0.08 -5.27
C PRO A 20 -15.70 0.58 -5.25
N VAL A 21 -15.22 1.12 -6.38
CA VAL A 21 -13.81 1.53 -6.56
C VAL A 21 -13.31 2.44 -5.43
N TYR A 22 -14.13 3.39 -4.97
CA TYR A 22 -13.77 4.34 -3.92
C TYR A 22 -13.70 3.74 -2.50
N MET A 23 -14.12 2.49 -2.31
CA MET A 23 -14.01 1.76 -1.04
C MET A 23 -12.85 0.77 -1.04
N VAL A 24 -12.13 0.59 -2.14
CA VAL A 24 -10.95 -0.28 -2.20
C VAL A 24 -9.77 0.44 -1.54
N PRO A 25 -9.16 -0.13 -0.47
CA PRO A 25 -8.03 0.48 0.20
C PRO A 25 -6.82 0.67 -0.74
N SER A 26 -6.18 1.83 -0.63
CA SER A 26 -4.96 2.16 -1.38
C SER A 26 -3.68 1.58 -0.79
N GLY A 27 -3.69 1.19 0.49
CA GLY A 27 -2.54 0.61 1.20
C GLY A 27 -2.93 -0.62 2.01
N TRP A 28 -2.04 -1.61 2.03
CA TRP A 28 -2.21 -2.88 2.74
C TRP A 28 -0.94 -3.19 3.52
N VAL A 29 -1.06 -3.45 4.82
CA VAL A 29 0.08 -3.75 5.70
C VAL A 29 -0.21 -5.06 6.40
N ALA A 30 0.66 -6.05 6.22
CA ALA A 30 0.63 -7.27 7.01
C ALA A 30 1.11 -6.97 8.43
N LEU A 31 0.35 -7.41 9.42
CA LEU A 31 0.68 -7.31 10.83
C LEU A 31 0.75 -8.71 11.40
N ASP A 32 1.81 -9.01 12.16
CA ASP A 32 1.91 -10.28 12.90
C ASP A 32 0.91 -10.32 14.06
N ALA A 33 0.62 -9.16 14.65
CA ALA A 33 -0.35 -8.99 15.73
C ALA A 33 -1.02 -7.62 15.66
N ILE A 34 -2.27 -7.54 16.13
CA ILE A 34 -3.00 -6.28 16.24
C ILE A 34 -2.49 -5.52 17.47
N PRO A 35 -2.03 -4.27 17.35
CA PRO A 35 -1.59 -3.49 18.51
C PRO A 35 -2.79 -3.13 19.38
N LEU A 36 -2.70 -3.43 20.67
CA LEU A 36 -3.76 -3.16 21.63
C LEU A 36 -3.26 -2.21 22.73
N THR A 37 -4.15 -1.32 23.16
CA THR A 37 -4.02 -0.53 24.39
C THR A 37 -4.01 -1.46 25.61
N PRO A 38 -3.58 -0.99 26.81
CA PRO A 38 -3.63 -1.78 28.04
C PRO A 38 -5.02 -2.35 28.38
N ASN A 39 -6.09 -1.69 27.92
CA ASN A 39 -7.47 -2.13 28.11
C ASN A 39 -7.97 -3.09 27.01
N GLY A 40 -7.08 -3.57 26.14
CA GLY A 40 -7.40 -4.53 25.08
C GLY A 40 -8.11 -3.95 23.84
N LYS A 41 -8.25 -2.61 23.73
CA LYS A 41 -8.80 -1.96 22.52
C LYS A 41 -7.70 -1.75 21.49
N LEU A 42 -8.04 -1.74 20.19
CA LEU A 42 -7.12 -1.37 19.11
C LEU A 42 -6.45 -0.03 19.39
N ASP A 43 -5.11 -0.05 19.44
CA ASP A 43 -4.31 1.18 19.46
C ASP A 43 -4.04 1.62 18.02
N ARG A 44 -4.84 2.57 17.54
CA ARG A 44 -4.72 3.09 16.16
C ARG A 44 -3.46 3.92 15.95
N ALA A 45 -2.92 4.55 17.00
CA ALA A 45 -1.70 5.35 16.90
C ALA A 45 -0.46 4.48 16.75
N ALA A 46 -0.51 3.25 17.26
CA ALA A 46 0.53 2.25 17.12
C ALA A 46 0.46 1.47 15.78
N LEU A 47 -0.55 1.69 14.94
CA LEU A 47 -0.59 1.08 13.62
C LEU A 47 0.52 1.67 12.73
N PRO A 48 1.34 0.83 12.06
CA PRO A 48 2.32 1.32 11.12
C PRO A 48 1.61 2.00 9.94
N ALA A 49 2.18 3.11 9.48
CA ALA A 49 1.73 3.74 8.25
C ALA A 49 1.92 2.76 7.07
N PRO A 50 0.94 2.62 6.16
CA PRO A 50 1.17 1.95 4.89
C PRO A 50 2.31 2.65 4.18
N ARG A 51 3.43 1.96 4.02
CA ARG A 51 4.50 2.50 3.21
C ARG A 51 4.03 2.39 1.77
N ALA A 52 4.16 3.48 1.01
CA ALA A 52 4.11 3.38 -0.44
C ALA A 52 5.34 2.56 -0.82
N ASP A 53 5.17 1.24 -0.84
CA ASP A 53 6.21 0.35 -1.31
C ASP A 53 6.41 0.68 -2.78
N ALA A 54 7.42 1.51 -3.05
CA ALA A 54 8.06 1.58 -4.35
C ALA A 54 8.74 0.23 -4.57
N GLY A 55 7.94 -0.84 -4.72
CA GLY A 55 8.44 -2.18 -5.01
C GLY A 55 9.37 -2.05 -6.19
N ASN A 56 10.60 -2.57 -6.06
CA ASN A 56 11.76 -2.37 -6.94
C ASN A 56 11.46 -1.49 -8.15
N GLY A 57 11.33 -0.19 -7.91
CA GLY A 57 10.93 0.76 -8.94
C GLY A 57 11.94 0.70 -10.08
N ARG A 58 11.45 0.57 -11.30
CA ARG A 58 12.32 0.66 -12.47
C ARG A 58 12.51 2.13 -12.83
N SER A 59 13.74 2.52 -13.17
CA SER A 59 14.02 3.84 -13.71
C SER A 59 13.19 4.11 -14.98
N PRO A 60 12.80 5.38 -15.24
CA PRO A 60 12.08 5.75 -16.44
C PRO A 60 12.85 5.32 -17.68
N ARG A 61 12.14 4.73 -18.64
CA ARG A 61 12.72 4.11 -19.84
C ARG A 61 12.81 5.08 -21.01
N ASN A 62 12.13 6.22 -20.93
CA ASN A 62 12.03 7.19 -22.01
C ASN A 62 11.71 8.59 -21.45
N PRO A 63 11.86 9.66 -22.27
CA PRO A 63 11.65 11.03 -21.81
C PRO A 63 10.23 11.32 -21.29
N ARG A 64 9.20 10.59 -21.75
CA ARG A 64 7.83 10.79 -21.24
C ARG A 64 7.68 10.24 -19.82
N GLU A 65 8.22 9.05 -19.57
CA GLU A 65 8.25 8.48 -18.21
C GLU A 65 9.04 9.37 -17.25
N ASP A 66 10.12 9.99 -17.73
CA ASP A 66 10.93 10.93 -16.93
C ASP A 66 10.12 12.15 -16.47
N VAL A 67 9.42 12.80 -17.41
CA VAL A 67 8.51 13.91 -17.09
C VAL A 67 7.42 13.50 -16.08
N LEU A 68 6.84 12.30 -16.24
CA LEU A 68 5.84 11.79 -15.30
C LEU A 68 6.43 11.58 -13.89
N CYS A 69 7.62 10.99 -13.79
CA CYS A 69 8.29 10.79 -12.50
C CYS A 69 8.59 12.13 -11.81
N THR A 70 9.06 13.13 -12.55
CA THR A 70 9.30 14.49 -12.01
C THR A 70 8.01 15.11 -11.48
N LEU A 71 6.93 15.09 -12.27
CA LEU A 71 5.65 15.66 -11.86
C LEU A 71 5.09 14.99 -10.59
N PHE A 72 5.22 13.67 -10.47
CA PHE A 72 4.79 12.95 -9.26
C PHE A 72 5.65 13.33 -8.05
N ALA A 73 6.97 13.46 -8.21
CA ALA A 73 7.87 13.84 -7.12
C ALA A 73 7.69 15.29 -6.64
N GLU A 74 7.19 16.18 -7.49
CA GLU A 74 6.89 17.56 -7.13
C GLU A 74 5.54 17.72 -6.43
N THR A 75 4.60 16.79 -6.65
CA THR A 75 3.21 16.90 -6.17
C THR A 75 2.89 16.04 -4.95
N LEU A 76 3.62 14.94 -4.74
CA LEU A 76 3.44 13.99 -3.63
C LEU A 76 4.54 14.12 -2.59
#